data_AF-A0A524R0X8-F1
#
_entry.id   AF-A0A524R0X8-F1
#
_cell.length_a   1.000
_cell.length_b   1.000
_cell.length_c   1.000
_cell.angle_alpha   90.00
_cell.angle_beta   90.00
_cell.angle_gamma   90.00
#
_symmetry.space_group_name_H-M   'P 1'
#
loop_
_entity.id
_entity.type
_entity.pdbx_description
1 polymer ?
#
loop_
_entity_poly.entity_id
_entity_poly.type
_entity_poly.pdbx_seq_one_letter_code
_entity_poly.pdbx_strand_id
1 'polypeptide(L)'
;MRGAGFEVHRVIAVDSTLGEAHSWPTKDDDEEGGSSGGDPDAPWRGFPVKKQVNEDGNEVISRRMELYGFNVNLAASVNGGFVSGMNVCRASQHETHHLKEFVRSGTRRVNADKGYVGNRQYLREEAMIDGIMAKPTRGNSLTER
;
A
#
# COMPACT_ATOMS: atom_id res chain seq x y z
N MET A 1 -10.65 40.21 -6.91
CA MET A 1 -11.33 39.03 -6.33
C MET A 1 -10.69 37.78 -6.92
N ARG A 2 -9.86 37.06 -6.18
CA ARG A 2 -9.42 35.71 -6.59
C ARG A 2 -10.60 34.78 -6.27
N GLY A 3 -11.19 34.17 -7.29
CA GLY A 3 -12.28 33.20 -7.11
C GLY A 3 -11.85 32.14 -6.12
N ALA A 4 -12.68 31.91 -5.10
CA ALA A 4 -12.46 30.86 -4.11
C ALA A 4 -12.63 29.50 -4.80
N GLY A 5 -11.60 29.08 -5.53
CA GLY A 5 -11.49 27.70 -6.01
C GLY A 5 -11.34 26.78 -4.79
N PHE A 6 -12.07 25.67 -4.79
CA PHE A 6 -11.96 24.68 -3.72
C PHE A 6 -10.53 24.10 -3.69
N GLU A 7 -9.85 24.22 -2.55
CA GLU A 7 -8.52 23.61 -2.35
C GLU A 7 -8.66 22.11 -2.10
N VAL A 8 -8.77 21.34 -3.18
CA VAL A 8 -8.98 19.88 -3.15
C VAL A 8 -7.91 19.14 -2.35
N HIS A 9 -6.67 19.66 -2.29
CA HIS A 9 -5.50 18.97 -1.73
C HIS A 9 -5.12 19.36 -0.31
N ARG A 10 -5.83 20.31 0.33
CA ARG A 10 -5.39 20.84 1.65
C ARG A 10 -5.37 19.77 2.74
N VAL A 11 -6.35 18.87 2.72
CA VAL A 11 -6.45 17.69 3.60
C VAL A 11 -6.85 16.51 2.73
N ILE A 12 -6.01 15.48 2.69
CA ILE A 12 -6.26 14.28 1.89
C ILE A 12 -6.37 13.03 2.77
N ALA A 13 -7.24 12.11 2.37
CA ALA A 13 -7.29 10.74 2.87
C ALA A 13 -6.71 9.80 1.80
N VAL A 14 -5.80 8.91 2.19
CA VAL A 14 -5.16 7.93 1.30
C VAL A 14 -5.46 6.51 1.80
N ASP A 15 -5.95 5.67 0.90
CA ASP A 15 -6.21 4.27 1.18
C ASP A 15 -5.84 3.39 -0.02
N SER A 16 -5.65 2.10 0.23
CA SER A 16 -5.35 1.12 -0.80
C SER A 16 -6.26 -0.10 -0.69
N THR A 17 -6.75 -0.59 -1.83
CA THR A 17 -7.52 -1.83 -1.89
C THR A 17 -6.87 -2.82 -2.87
N LEU A 18 -6.91 -4.09 -2.51
CA LEU A 18 -6.46 -5.19 -3.37
C LEU A 18 -7.59 -5.55 -4.34
N GLY A 19 -7.34 -5.36 -5.64
CA GLY A 19 -8.15 -5.88 -6.72
C GLY A 19 -7.59 -7.22 -7.19
N GLU A 20 -8.43 -8.26 -7.13
CA GLU A 20 -8.08 -9.58 -7.67
C GLU A 20 -8.01 -9.52 -9.21
N ALA A 21 -6.95 -10.07 -9.79
CA ALA A 21 -6.94 -10.36 -11.22
C ALA A 21 -7.67 -11.69 -11.46
N HIS A 22 -8.65 -11.69 -12.37
CA HIS A 22 -9.42 -12.89 -12.76
C HIS A 22 -8.60 -14.06 -13.33
N SER A 23 -7.30 -13.87 -13.56
CA SER A 23 -6.36 -14.89 -14.02
C SER A 23 -5.61 -15.50 -12.84
N TRP A 24 -6.31 -16.24 -11.98
CA TRP A 24 -5.63 -17.32 -11.27
C TRP A 24 -5.19 -18.31 -12.36
N PRO A 25 -3.93 -18.78 -12.42
CA PRO A 25 -3.62 -19.92 -13.27
C PRO A 25 -4.46 -21.06 -12.71
N THR A 26 -5.55 -21.41 -13.39
CA THR A 26 -6.31 -22.61 -13.02
C THR A 26 -5.28 -23.73 -12.96
N LYS A 27 -5.22 -24.41 -11.81
CA LYS A 27 -4.71 -25.76 -11.84
C LYS A 27 -5.73 -26.49 -12.69
N ASP A 28 -5.51 -26.53 -14.00
CA ASP A 28 -6.18 -27.53 -14.79
C ASP A 28 -5.55 -28.84 -14.33
N ASP A 29 -6.38 -29.57 -13.60
CA ASP A 29 -6.26 -30.99 -13.35
C ASP A 29 -5.97 -31.74 -14.67
N ASP A 30 -5.35 -32.91 -14.53
CA ASP A 30 -5.07 -33.90 -15.58
C ASP A 30 -3.64 -33.85 -16.18
N GLU A 31 -2.63 -34.15 -15.34
CA GLU A 31 -1.59 -35.17 -15.60
C GLU A 31 -0.50 -35.09 -14.52
N GLU A 32 -0.11 -36.23 -13.94
CA GLU A 32 1.04 -36.35 -13.04
C GLU A 32 2.30 -35.76 -13.71
N GLY A 33 2.66 -34.53 -13.34
CA GLY A 33 3.91 -33.88 -13.76
C GLY A 33 3.78 -32.58 -14.54
N GLY A 34 2.58 -32.08 -14.83
CA GLY A 34 2.37 -30.78 -15.48
C GLY A 34 2.66 -29.61 -14.54
N SER A 35 3.89 -29.09 -14.56
CA SER A 35 4.21 -27.79 -13.95
C SER A 35 3.24 -26.76 -14.51
N SER A 36 2.37 -26.18 -13.66
CA SER A 36 1.51 -25.05 -14.00
C SER A 36 2.35 -23.97 -14.66
N GLY A 37 2.31 -23.93 -15.99
CA GLY A 37 3.05 -22.99 -16.81
C GLY A 37 2.37 -21.65 -16.70
N GLY A 38 2.48 -20.99 -15.54
CA GLY A 38 2.19 -19.57 -15.42
C GLY A 38 2.95 -18.82 -16.51
N ASP A 39 2.45 -17.67 -16.94
CA ASP A 39 3.13 -16.81 -17.91
C ASP A 39 4.66 -16.78 -17.63
N PRO A 40 5.53 -17.17 -18.57
CA PRO A 40 6.98 -17.24 -18.35
C PRO A 40 7.60 -15.86 -18.09
N ASP A 41 6.93 -14.79 -18.52
CA ASP A 41 7.33 -13.41 -18.33
C ASP A 41 6.66 -12.78 -17.10
N ALA A 42 5.80 -13.53 -16.41
CA ALA A 42 5.14 -13.05 -15.22
C ALA A 42 6.12 -12.87 -14.05
N PRO A 43 6.17 -11.68 -13.44
CA PRO A 43 7.01 -11.44 -12.27
C PRO A 43 6.54 -12.18 -11.01
N TRP A 44 5.42 -12.93 -11.07
CA TRP A 44 4.84 -13.69 -9.96
C TRP A 44 5.23 -15.19 -9.93
N ARG A 45 6.27 -15.57 -10.67
CA ARG A 45 6.87 -16.91 -10.57
C ARG A 45 7.77 -16.98 -9.34
N GLY A 46 7.16 -17.25 -8.18
CA GLY A 46 7.84 -17.80 -7.00
C GLY A 46 7.66 -16.93 -5.77
N PHE A 47 7.13 -17.52 -4.70
CA PHE A 47 7.02 -16.91 -3.37
C PHE A 47 8.30 -16.10 -3.05
N PRO A 48 8.24 -14.76 -2.95
CA PRO A 48 9.42 -13.98 -2.65
C PRO A 48 10.01 -14.47 -1.33
N VAL A 49 11.23 -14.99 -1.43
CA VAL A 49 11.96 -15.56 -0.32
C VAL A 49 12.69 -14.43 0.38
N LYS A 50 12.15 -13.96 1.50
CA LYS A 50 12.84 -12.98 2.34
C LYS A 50 13.60 -13.72 3.44
N LYS A 51 14.92 -13.75 3.30
CA LYS A 51 15.85 -14.19 4.33
C LYS A 51 15.91 -13.13 5.42
N GLN A 52 15.65 -13.51 6.66
CA GLN A 52 15.75 -12.65 7.83
C GLN A 52 16.57 -13.37 8.90
N VAL A 53 17.23 -12.64 9.78
CA VAL A 53 17.88 -13.22 10.94
C VAL A 53 16.94 -12.99 12.13
N ASN A 54 16.60 -14.05 12.86
CA ASN A 54 15.77 -13.92 14.06
C ASN A 54 16.58 -13.39 15.25
N GLU A 55 15.93 -13.16 16.40
CA GLU A 55 16.58 -12.63 17.62
C GLU A 55 17.70 -13.55 18.15
N ASP A 56 17.66 -14.84 17.81
CA ASP A 56 18.67 -15.84 18.19
C ASP A 56 19.83 -15.95 17.20
N GLY A 57 19.87 -15.10 16.16
CA GLY A 57 20.92 -15.13 15.14
C GLY A 57 20.75 -16.20 14.05
N ASN A 58 19.62 -16.92 14.03
CA ASN A 58 19.33 -17.94 13.01
C ASN A 58 18.73 -17.32 11.75
N GLU A 59 19.16 -17.81 10.58
CA GLU A 59 18.55 -17.44 9.30
C GLU A 59 17.16 -18.09 9.18
N VAL A 60 16.13 -17.25 9.16
CA VAL A 60 14.74 -17.61 8.93
C VAL A 60 14.36 -17.23 7.51
N ILE A 61 13.89 -18.22 6.75
CA ILE A 61 13.40 -18.06 5.39
C ILE A 61 11.90 -17.81 5.46
N SER A 62 11.48 -16.55 5.32
CA SER A 62 10.05 -16.23 5.19
C SER A 62 9.63 -16.34 3.72
N ARG A 63 8.70 -17.24 3.43
CA ARG A 63 8.03 -17.36 2.13
C ARG A 63 6.75 -16.54 2.21
N ARG A 64 6.68 -15.42 1.47
CA ARG A 64 5.42 -14.69 1.34
C ARG A 64 4.68 -15.20 0.12
N MET A 65 3.38 -15.45 0.24
CA MET A 65 2.53 -15.61 -0.94
C MET A 65 2.71 -14.37 -1.82
N GLU A 66 3.07 -14.60 -3.06
CA GLU A 66 2.96 -13.55 -4.06
C GLU A 66 1.48 -13.32 -4.30
N LEU A 67 1.02 -12.12 -3.96
CA LEU A 67 -0.36 -11.73 -4.19
C LEU A 67 -0.53 -11.49 -5.68
N TYR A 68 -1.51 -12.19 -6.27
CA TYR A 68 -1.93 -12.00 -7.64
C TYR A 68 -2.93 -10.84 -7.68
N GLY A 69 -2.80 -9.96 -8.68
CA GLY A 69 -3.67 -8.80 -8.84
C GLY A 69 -2.95 -7.47 -8.73
N PHE A 70 -3.73 -6.44 -8.44
CA PHE A 70 -3.29 -5.06 -8.38
C PHE A 70 -3.76 -4.38 -7.10
N ASN A 71 -2.98 -3.47 -6.56
CA ASN A 71 -3.40 -2.57 -5.49
C ASN A 71 -3.79 -1.23 -6.12
N VAL A 72 -5.00 -0.77 -5.85
CA VAL A 72 -5.45 0.59 -6.20
C VAL A 72 -5.25 1.47 -4.99
N ASN A 73 -4.32 2.41 -5.10
CA ASN A 73 -4.08 3.47 -4.14
C ASN A 73 -4.87 4.71 -4.56
N LEU A 74 -5.64 5.30 -3.66
CA LEU A 74 -6.50 6.44 -3.97
C LEU A 74 -6.32 7.53 -2.91
N ALA A 75 -6.27 8.78 -3.35
CA ALA A 75 -6.29 9.95 -2.50
C ALA A 75 -7.52 10.81 -2.75
N ALA A 76 -8.27 11.15 -1.72
CA ALA A 76 -9.46 12.00 -1.82
C ALA A 76 -9.37 13.22 -0.89
N SER A 77 -9.98 14.33 -1.31
CA SER A 77 -10.18 15.50 -0.46
C SER A 77 -11.11 15.16 0.70
N VAL A 78 -10.67 15.40 1.93
CA VAL A 78 -11.49 15.08 3.12
C VAL A 78 -12.76 15.92 3.20
N ASN A 79 -12.72 17.17 2.74
CA ASN A 79 -13.87 18.08 2.84
C ASN A 79 -14.83 17.96 1.67
N GLY A 80 -14.31 17.67 0.46
CA GLY A 80 -15.11 17.67 -0.77
C GLY A 80 -15.42 16.28 -1.32
N GLY A 81 -14.76 15.22 -0.83
CA GLY A 81 -14.88 13.86 -1.36
C GLY A 81 -14.31 13.66 -2.77
N PHE A 82 -13.74 14.71 -3.39
CA PHE A 82 -13.16 14.63 -4.72
C PHE A 82 -11.90 13.77 -4.73
N VAL A 83 -11.85 12.81 -5.66
CA VAL A 83 -10.64 12.05 -5.94
C VAL A 83 -9.59 13.00 -6.50
N SER A 84 -8.47 13.08 -5.79
CA SER A 84 -7.34 13.99 -6.05
C SER A 84 -6.15 13.29 -6.70
N GLY A 85 -6.12 11.95 -6.65
CA GLY A 85 -5.14 11.11 -7.32
C GLY A 85 -5.47 9.63 -7.17
N MET A 86 -4.98 8.84 -8.11
CA MET A 86 -5.09 7.39 -8.11
C MET A 86 -3.80 6.80 -8.69
N ASN A 87 -3.31 5.72 -8.11
CA ASN A 87 -2.22 4.92 -8.63
C ASN A 87 -2.58 3.43 -8.55
N VAL A 88 -2.28 2.68 -9.60
CA VAL A 88 -2.48 1.24 -9.66
C VAL A 88 -1.10 0.58 -9.70
N CYS A 89 -0.81 -0.27 -8.74
CA CYS A 89 0.45 -0.99 -8.64
C CYS A 89 0.21 -2.50 -8.53
N ARG A 90 1.26 -3.31 -8.61
CA ARG A 90 1.13 -4.77 -8.44
C ARG A 90 0.72 -5.08 -7.01
N ALA A 91 -0.09 -6.11 -6.79
CA ALA A 91 -0.48 -6.55 -5.46
C ALA A 91 0.73 -6.93 -4.56
N SER A 92 1.83 -7.36 -5.17
CA SER A 92 3.10 -7.66 -4.48
C SER A 92 3.87 -6.41 -4.00
N GLN A 93 3.49 -5.21 -4.47
CA GLN A 93 4.10 -3.95 -4.03
C GLN A 93 3.34 -3.39 -2.83
N HIS A 94 4.08 -3.03 -1.79
CA HIS A 94 3.51 -2.47 -0.57
C HIS A 94 3.04 -1.03 -0.81
N GLU A 95 1.81 -0.70 -0.40
CA GLU A 95 1.22 0.64 -0.59
C GLU A 95 2.08 1.78 -0.03
N THR A 96 2.90 1.53 1.00
CA THR A 96 3.76 2.53 1.63
C THR A 96 4.66 3.29 0.65
N HIS A 97 4.98 2.73 -0.50
CA HIS A 97 5.86 3.36 -1.49
C HIS A 97 5.18 4.47 -2.29
N HIS A 98 3.84 4.55 -2.27
CA HIS A 98 3.07 5.39 -3.17
C HIS A 98 2.51 6.67 -2.52
N LEU A 99 2.64 6.85 -1.19
CA LEU A 99 2.06 8.01 -0.49
C LEU A 99 2.54 9.35 -1.07
N LYS A 100 3.83 9.44 -1.41
CA LYS A 100 4.44 10.68 -1.92
C LYS A 100 3.85 11.12 -3.26
N GLU A 101 3.28 10.19 -4.03
CA GLU A 101 2.63 10.48 -5.31
C GLU A 101 1.33 11.28 -5.15
N PHE A 102 0.73 11.26 -3.96
CA PHE A 102 -0.53 11.96 -3.65
C PHE A 102 -0.33 13.30 -2.96
N VAL A 103 0.86 13.53 -2.39
CA VAL A 103 1.18 14.80 -1.76
C VAL A 103 1.44 15.86 -2.83
N ARG A 104 0.80 17.03 -2.66
CA ARG A 104 0.92 18.20 -3.54
C ARG A 104 1.34 19.42 -2.74
N SER A 105 1.90 20.43 -3.40
CA SER A 105 2.18 21.72 -2.79
C SER A 105 0.89 22.28 -2.14
N GLY A 106 0.98 22.67 -0.87
CA GLY A 106 -0.17 23.14 -0.08
C GLY A 106 -0.94 22.06 0.67
N THR A 107 -0.58 20.78 0.54
CA THR A 107 -1.09 19.72 1.43
C THR A 107 -0.65 20.01 2.86
N ARG A 108 -1.60 20.04 3.81
CA ARG A 108 -1.30 20.34 5.22
C ARG A 108 -1.50 19.15 6.15
N ARG A 109 -2.32 18.18 5.76
CA ARG A 109 -2.63 16.99 6.54
C ARG A 109 -2.88 15.80 5.64
N VAL A 110 -2.33 14.66 6.02
CA VAL A 110 -2.53 13.38 5.35
C VAL A 110 -3.10 12.39 6.36
N ASN A 111 -4.33 11.93 6.13
CA ASN A 111 -4.91 10.81 6.86
C ASN A 111 -4.70 9.54 6.03
N ALA A 112 -4.16 8.47 6.61
CA ALA A 112 -3.97 7.22 5.86
C ALA A 112 -4.01 5.99 6.78
N ASP A 113 -4.21 4.81 6.20
CA ASP A 113 -4.14 3.56 6.94
C ASP A 113 -2.72 3.21 7.42
N LYS A 114 -2.62 2.30 8.40
CA LYS A 114 -1.37 1.79 8.99
C LYS A 114 -0.39 1.20 7.95
N GLY A 115 -0.89 0.85 6.77
CA GLY A 115 -0.10 0.50 5.59
C GLY A 115 0.96 1.54 5.20
N TYR A 116 0.69 2.82 5.45
CA TYR A 116 1.55 3.93 5.06
C TYR A 116 2.53 4.41 6.14
N VAL A 117 2.59 3.73 7.28
CA VAL A 117 3.36 4.16 8.49
C VAL A 117 4.84 4.47 8.22
N GLY A 118 5.44 3.88 7.17
CA GLY A 118 6.82 4.16 6.76
C GLY A 118 7.07 5.60 6.31
N ASN A 119 6.03 6.41 6.09
CA ASN A 119 6.14 7.78 5.61
C ASN A 119 6.04 8.86 6.69
N ARG A 120 5.91 8.50 7.98
CA ARG A 120 5.76 9.50 9.06
C ARG A 120 6.93 10.51 9.12
N GLN A 121 8.15 10.03 8.89
CA GLN A 121 9.32 10.92 8.85
C GLN A 121 9.21 11.93 7.71
N TYR A 122 8.81 11.48 6.53
CA TYR A 122 8.59 12.36 5.38
C TYR A 122 7.50 13.42 5.66
N LEU A 123 6.38 13.05 6.29
CA LEU A 123 5.35 14.02 6.66
C LEU A 123 5.87 15.10 7.62
N ARG A 124 6.72 14.69 8.57
CA ARG A 124 7.36 15.62 9.52
C ARG A 124 8.32 16.57 8.83
N GLU A 125 9.15 16.08 7.91
CA GLU A 125 10.12 16.88 7.14
C GLU A 125 9.42 17.93 6.28
N GLU A 126 8.27 17.59 5.70
CA GLU A 126 7.45 18.49 4.88
C GLU A 126 6.49 19.38 5.70
N ALA A 127 6.63 19.40 7.03
CA ALA A 127 5.77 20.15 7.96
C ALA A 127 4.26 19.88 7.78
N MET A 128 3.90 18.63 7.43
CA MET A 128 2.52 18.16 7.33
C MET A 128 2.05 17.49 8.62
N ILE A 129 0.75 17.60 8.91
CA ILE A 129 0.11 16.89 10.03
C ILE A 129 0.00 15.40 9.67
N ASP A 130 0.62 14.57 10.49
CA ASP A 130 0.54 13.11 10.44
C ASP A 130 -0.81 12.63 10.99
N GLY A 131 -1.64 12.10 10.10
CA GLY A 131 -2.86 11.37 10.43
C GLY A 131 -2.80 9.89 10.04
N ILE A 132 -1.60 9.32 9.88
CA ILE A 132 -1.44 7.91 9.56
C ILE A 132 -1.77 7.06 10.78
N MET A 133 -2.70 6.11 10.62
CA MET A 133 -3.11 5.20 11.70
C MET A 133 -1.92 4.43 12.26
N ALA A 134 -1.84 4.31 13.58
CA ALA A 134 -0.80 3.53 14.24
C ALA A 134 -1.05 2.03 14.02
N LYS A 135 0.03 1.25 13.89
CA LYS A 135 -0.09 -0.21 13.96
C LYS A 135 -0.45 -0.60 15.40
N PRO A 136 -1.37 -1.56 15.62
CA PRO A 136 -1.59 -2.09 16.94
C PRO A 136 -0.31 -2.77 17.43
N THR A 137 0.30 -2.21 18.46
CA THR A 137 1.41 -2.83 19.20
C THR A 137 0.90 -3.31 20.54
N ARG A 138 1.52 -4.35 21.11
CA ARG A 138 1.24 -4.76 22.50
C ARG A 138 1.48 -3.52 23.39
N GLY A 139 0.42 -2.99 23.99
CA GLY A 139 0.48 -1.83 24.91
C GLY A 139 -0.02 -0.49 24.38
N ASN A 140 -0.38 -0.35 23.09
CA ASN A 140 -1.02 0.88 22.57
C ASN A 140 -2.47 0.61 22.16
N SER A 141 -3.41 1.41 22.68
CA SER A 141 -4.80 1.39 22.23
C SER A 141 -4.92 1.91 20.80
N LEU A 142 -5.84 1.34 20.01
CA LEU A 142 -6.11 1.73 18.61
C LEU A 142 -6.56 3.19 18.45
N THR A 143 -6.91 3.86 19.55
CA THR A 143 -7.28 5.27 19.63
C THR A 143 -6.59 5.90 20.84
N GLU A 144 -5.98 7.07 20.64
CA GLU A 144 -5.67 7.99 21.75
C GLU A 144 -7.00 8.53 22.29
N ARG A 145 -7.11 8.66 23.62
CA ARG A 145 -8.25 9.31 24.29
C ARG A 145 -8.03 10.82 24.36
#